data_AF-A0A932CY45-F1
#
_entry.id   AF-A0A932CY45-F1
#
_cell.length_a   1.000
_cell.length_b   1.000
_cell.length_c   1.000
_cell.angle_alpha   90.00
_cell.angle_beta   90.00
_cell.angle_gamma   90.00
#
_symmetry.space_group_name_H-M   'P 1'
#
loop_
_entity.id
_entity.type
_entity.pdbx_description
1 polymer ?
#
loop_
_entity_poly.entity_id
_entity_poly.type
_entity_poly.pdbx_seq_one_letter_code
_entity_poly.pdbx_strand_id
1 'polypeptide(L)'
;MIRVRALAALAVVLLATLPDSSADPPGPAELAGRVVWDEPAARMPGAIRGAYDEARALLARPLAPPRGADSRPMTQWIEARSALVRRVEGIAAPTPRERLFVAVVGASLLEQMVTELRSVELPRAVRGDPEVERMFRETLDRQLDPIAARARDAYRACAGLQPSALPEPLRFWPDECRQRADALASLVPPPAGPATRAGGPPAEVPAECQGGVQVVDPDAPPADLGQPMEVAILVERRDAIQRDFADADRDRVAAAVRRRLAKLRGLRLIDDAEVRTARRLMAERRSSEGGPVCGQAPPLSSILARSHPHLVIARVEAVQYHGEGPMCELSVSFDRAGSDSSEGLPESLAADAGQRCTDVARVVAAGRRLSPRARAGILGVGARRSSPVAYGVAGSDGDEPWLRVGTTLKGVEQAMTECHPGLGAASWALSWTVSPTGQVVSSEVRPLRAPPSGAEEVRRCVDRVLRATVFPCTPSGRPERARARVCVARTGR
;
A
#
# COMPACT_ATOMS: atom_id res chain seq x y z
N MET A 1 63.32 -30.99 12.15
CA MET A 1 62.22 -31.37 11.23
C MET A 1 60.86 -30.70 11.51
N ILE A 2 60.76 -29.64 12.34
CA ILE A 2 59.47 -29.00 12.69
C ILE A 2 59.23 -27.64 11.99
N ARG A 3 60.25 -27.02 11.37
CA ARG A 3 60.14 -25.66 10.79
C ARG A 3 59.64 -25.57 9.34
N VAL A 4 59.50 -26.68 8.62
CA VAL A 4 59.09 -26.65 7.19
C VAL A 4 57.57 -26.71 7.02
N ARG A 5 56.82 -27.26 7.98
CA ARG A 5 55.34 -27.35 7.90
C ARG A 5 54.61 -26.03 8.19
N ALA A 6 55.21 -25.12 8.96
CA ALA A 6 54.60 -23.82 9.26
C ALA A 6 54.64 -22.83 8.08
N LEU A 7 55.65 -22.92 7.22
CA LEU A 7 55.76 -22.07 6.01
C LEU A 7 54.79 -22.50 4.90
N ALA A 8 54.48 -23.80 4.79
CA ALA A 8 53.50 -24.30 3.83
C ALA A 8 52.05 -23.89 4.19
N ALA A 9 51.71 -23.83 5.49
CA ALA A 9 50.38 -23.41 5.93
C ALA A 9 50.14 -21.90 5.73
N LEU A 10 51.17 -21.05 5.85
CA LEU A 10 51.03 -19.62 5.60
C LEU A 10 50.89 -19.28 4.10
N ALA A 11 51.52 -20.06 3.21
CA ALA A 11 51.40 -19.88 1.76
C ALA A 11 50.00 -20.24 1.24
N VAL A 12 49.34 -21.25 1.82
CA VAL A 12 47.97 -21.64 1.44
C VAL A 12 46.93 -20.61 1.92
N VAL A 13 47.16 -19.95 3.07
CA VAL A 13 46.28 -18.87 3.55
C VAL A 13 46.46 -17.58 2.74
N LEU A 14 47.69 -17.24 2.30
CA LEU A 14 47.91 -16.07 1.43
C LEU A 14 47.36 -16.27 0.00
N LEU A 15 47.39 -17.50 -0.53
CA LEU A 15 46.83 -17.81 -1.86
C LEU A 15 45.29 -17.84 -1.86
N ALA A 16 44.63 -18.07 -0.71
CA ALA A 16 43.18 -18.01 -0.58
C ALA A 16 42.63 -16.58 -0.36
N THR A 17 43.50 -15.58 -0.16
CA THR A 17 43.13 -14.16 0.00
C THR A 17 43.54 -13.29 -1.17
N LEU A 18 44.16 -13.85 -2.21
CA LEU A 18 44.25 -13.13 -3.47
C LEU A 18 42.82 -13.00 -3.99
N PRO A 19 42.26 -11.78 -4.12
CA PRO A 19 40.97 -11.61 -4.77
C PRO A 19 41.10 -12.30 -6.12
N ASP A 20 40.19 -13.21 -6.41
CA ASP A 20 40.07 -13.86 -7.70
C ASP A 20 39.94 -12.71 -8.70
N SER A 21 41.07 -12.28 -9.26
CA SER A 21 41.15 -11.32 -10.34
C SER A 21 40.77 -12.10 -11.58
N SER A 22 39.50 -12.51 -11.61
CA SER A 22 38.75 -12.61 -12.85
C SER A 22 38.81 -11.20 -13.42
N ALA A 23 39.88 -10.91 -14.17
CA ALA A 23 40.01 -9.70 -14.93
C ALA A 23 38.70 -9.54 -15.69
N ASP A 24 37.97 -8.46 -15.40
CA ASP A 24 36.74 -8.15 -16.12
C ASP A 24 37.06 -8.30 -17.61
N PRO A 25 36.29 -9.09 -18.36
CA PRO A 25 36.58 -9.34 -19.76
C PRO A 25 36.73 -7.98 -20.44
N PRO A 26 37.77 -7.77 -21.28
CA PRO A 26 38.08 -6.47 -21.88
C PRO A 26 37.02 -5.96 -22.89
N GLY A 27 35.83 -6.57 -22.89
CA GLY A 27 34.72 -6.27 -23.79
C GLY A 27 33.69 -5.29 -23.22
N PRO A 28 32.69 -4.93 -24.04
CA PRO A 28 31.55 -4.13 -23.62
C PRO A 28 30.81 -4.80 -22.45
N ALA A 29 30.16 -3.99 -21.61
CA ALA A 29 29.40 -4.53 -20.49
C ALA A 29 28.09 -5.14 -20.98
N GLU A 30 27.88 -6.41 -20.64
CA GLU A 30 26.70 -7.17 -21.06
C GLU A 30 25.79 -7.54 -19.90
N LEU A 31 24.49 -7.62 -20.17
CA LEU A 31 23.46 -8.13 -19.26
C LEU A 31 22.66 -9.19 -19.99
N ALA A 32 22.65 -10.42 -19.46
CA ALA A 32 22.00 -11.58 -20.09
C ALA A 32 22.40 -11.80 -21.58
N GLY A 33 23.69 -11.61 -21.90
CA GLY A 33 24.23 -11.80 -23.25
C GLY A 33 23.90 -10.67 -24.24
N ARG A 34 23.47 -9.50 -23.75
CA ARG A 34 23.21 -8.30 -24.54
C ARG A 34 24.06 -7.14 -24.05
N VAL A 35 24.70 -6.42 -24.96
CA VAL A 35 25.50 -5.22 -24.64
C VAL A 35 24.58 -4.14 -24.09
N VAL A 36 24.76 -3.73 -22.84
CA VAL A 36 24.02 -2.62 -22.22
C VAL A 36 24.87 -1.35 -22.08
N TRP A 37 26.17 -1.48 -22.37
CA TRP A 37 27.14 -0.38 -22.39
C TRP A 37 28.26 -0.70 -23.37
N ASP A 38 28.61 0.27 -24.23
CA ASP A 38 29.57 0.11 -25.32
C ASP A 38 31.05 0.02 -24.89
N GLU A 39 31.33 0.27 -23.61
CA GLU A 39 32.66 0.20 -23.01
C GLU A 39 32.72 -0.87 -21.89
N PRO A 40 33.92 -1.29 -21.45
CA PRO A 40 34.07 -2.13 -20.27
C PRO A 40 33.43 -1.49 -19.02
N ALA A 41 32.83 -2.32 -18.16
CA ALA A 41 32.13 -1.88 -16.94
C ALA A 41 32.99 -0.97 -16.03
N ALA A 42 34.32 -1.16 -16.04
CA ALA A 42 35.26 -0.33 -15.31
C ALA A 42 35.25 1.17 -15.70
N ARG A 43 34.76 1.51 -16.90
CA ARG A 43 34.65 2.88 -17.42
C ARG A 43 33.26 3.51 -17.26
N MET A 44 32.29 2.77 -16.72
CA MET A 44 30.97 3.33 -16.42
C MET A 44 31.05 4.40 -15.31
N PRO A 45 30.19 5.43 -15.35
CA PRO A 45 29.99 6.31 -14.21
C PRO A 45 29.67 5.52 -12.94
N GLY A 46 30.15 5.97 -11.78
CA GLY A 46 30.10 5.17 -10.54
C GLY A 46 28.70 4.66 -10.15
N ALA A 47 27.66 5.50 -10.30
CA ALA A 47 26.27 5.10 -10.02
C ALA A 47 25.76 4.02 -11.01
N ILE A 48 26.13 4.14 -12.29
CA ILE A 48 25.77 3.18 -13.35
C ILE A 48 26.51 1.87 -13.16
N ARG A 49 27.82 1.92 -12.85
CA ARG A 49 28.63 0.74 -12.56
C ARG A 49 28.06 -0.04 -11.37
N GLY A 50 27.76 0.65 -10.27
CA GLY A 50 27.18 0.03 -9.08
C GLY A 50 25.84 -0.64 -9.37
N ALA A 51 24.97 0.02 -10.14
CA ALA A 51 23.71 -0.55 -10.57
C ALA A 51 23.88 -1.74 -11.54
N TYR A 52 24.85 -1.67 -12.45
CA TYR A 52 25.17 -2.74 -13.39
C TYR A 52 25.65 -3.99 -12.67
N ASP A 53 26.63 -3.87 -11.77
CA ASP A 53 27.20 -4.99 -11.03
C ASP A 53 26.13 -5.70 -10.20
N GLU A 54 25.26 -4.92 -9.54
CA GLU A 54 24.16 -5.47 -8.76
C GLU A 54 23.06 -6.09 -9.64
N ALA A 55 22.71 -5.47 -10.77
CA ALA A 55 21.75 -6.01 -11.72
C ALA A 55 22.23 -7.34 -12.29
N ARG A 56 23.50 -7.43 -12.68
CA ARG A 56 24.14 -8.66 -13.16
C ARG A 56 24.04 -9.77 -12.11
N ALA A 57 24.35 -9.46 -10.85
CA ALA A 57 24.26 -10.42 -9.75
C ALA A 57 22.82 -10.86 -9.46
N LEU A 58 21.84 -9.95 -9.51
CA LEU A 58 20.43 -10.27 -9.26
C LEU A 58 19.80 -11.04 -10.41
N LEU A 59 19.97 -10.61 -11.66
CA LEU A 59 19.38 -11.28 -12.83
C LEU A 59 19.88 -12.72 -13.00
N ALA A 60 21.12 -13.01 -12.59
CA ALA A 60 21.67 -14.37 -12.58
C ALA A 60 21.09 -15.28 -11.48
N ARG A 61 20.32 -14.74 -10.53
CA ARG A 61 19.72 -15.47 -9.41
C ARG A 61 18.22 -15.66 -9.64
N PRO A 62 17.76 -16.78 -10.25
CA PRO A 62 16.34 -17.02 -10.45
C PRO A 62 15.58 -17.07 -9.12
N LEU A 63 14.26 -16.94 -9.16
CA LEU A 63 13.45 -17.09 -7.96
C LEU A 63 13.56 -18.54 -7.48
N ALA A 64 14.12 -18.74 -6.29
CA ALA A 64 14.11 -20.06 -5.69
C ALA A 64 12.64 -20.46 -5.41
N PRO A 65 12.18 -21.64 -5.86
CA PRO A 65 10.83 -22.08 -5.56
C PRO A 65 10.63 -22.11 -4.04
N PRO A 66 9.51 -21.60 -3.53
CA PRO A 66 9.25 -21.63 -2.09
C PRO A 66 9.29 -23.08 -1.61
N ARG A 67 10.15 -23.36 -0.63
CA ARG A 67 10.24 -24.68 -0.01
C ARG A 67 9.21 -24.74 1.11
N GLY A 68 8.02 -25.27 0.81
CA GLY A 68 6.92 -25.32 1.77
C GLY A 68 6.10 -24.04 1.76
N ALA A 69 5.91 -23.43 2.93
CA ALA A 69 5.27 -22.12 3.08
C ALA A 69 6.28 -21.00 3.44
N ASP A 70 7.61 -21.26 3.41
CA ASP A 70 8.63 -20.25 3.70
C ASP A 70 8.65 -19.25 2.54
N SER A 71 7.98 -18.13 2.74
CA SER A 71 7.96 -17.05 1.78
C SER A 71 9.19 -16.15 1.88
N ARG A 72 10.04 -16.29 2.91
CA ARG A 72 11.19 -15.39 3.13
C ARG A 72 12.15 -15.34 1.94
N PRO A 73 12.52 -16.45 1.27
CA PRO A 73 13.38 -16.39 0.09
C PRO A 73 12.74 -15.57 -1.04
N MET A 74 11.44 -15.76 -1.29
CA MET A 74 10.69 -14.99 -2.29
C MET A 74 10.59 -13.51 -1.90
N THR A 75 10.30 -13.21 -0.64
CA THR A 75 10.23 -11.84 -0.12
C THR A 75 11.59 -11.14 -0.28
N GLN A 76 12.68 -11.74 0.16
CA GLN A 76 14.04 -11.18 0.00
C GLN A 76 14.40 -10.98 -1.48
N TRP A 77 13.99 -11.91 -2.33
CA TRP A 77 14.20 -11.84 -3.77
C TRP A 77 13.44 -10.67 -4.41
N ILE A 78 12.18 -10.45 -4.03
CA ILE A 78 11.34 -9.31 -4.47
C ILE A 78 11.94 -7.99 -3.95
N GLU A 79 12.34 -7.95 -2.67
CA GLU A 79 12.87 -6.75 -2.02
C GLU A 79 14.17 -6.29 -2.68
N ALA A 80 15.12 -7.20 -2.90
CA ALA A 80 16.40 -6.89 -3.52
C ALA A 80 16.21 -6.26 -4.91
N ARG A 81 15.32 -6.85 -5.73
CA ARG A 81 15.01 -6.32 -7.07
C ARG A 81 14.28 -5.00 -7.01
N SER A 82 13.29 -4.87 -6.15
CA SER A 82 12.53 -3.62 -5.97
C SER A 82 13.43 -2.47 -5.49
N ALA A 83 14.39 -2.77 -4.61
CA ALA A 83 15.38 -1.80 -4.13
C ALA A 83 16.35 -1.37 -5.23
N LEU A 84 16.78 -2.30 -6.09
CA LEU A 84 17.61 -1.97 -7.24
C LEU A 84 16.84 -1.16 -8.29
N VAL A 85 15.61 -1.53 -8.66
CA VAL A 85 14.78 -0.77 -9.60
C VAL A 85 14.65 0.69 -9.16
N ARG A 86 14.32 0.95 -7.89
CA ARG A 86 14.22 2.32 -7.37
C ARG A 86 15.53 3.10 -7.47
N ARG A 87 16.67 2.46 -7.20
CA ARG A 87 17.98 3.11 -7.34
C ARG A 87 18.28 3.42 -8.80
N VAL A 88 18.04 2.47 -9.71
CA VAL A 88 18.25 2.63 -11.16
C VAL A 88 17.42 3.79 -11.70
N GLU A 89 16.13 3.86 -11.34
CA GLU A 89 15.24 4.96 -11.75
C GLU A 89 15.62 6.31 -11.14
N GLY A 90 16.33 6.32 -10.00
CA GLY A 90 16.86 7.53 -9.38
C GLY A 90 18.20 8.01 -9.97
N ILE A 91 18.81 7.26 -10.89
CA ILE A 91 20.06 7.69 -11.54
C ILE A 91 19.76 8.85 -12.49
N ALA A 92 20.42 9.99 -12.28
CA ALA A 92 20.40 11.09 -13.24
C ALA A 92 21.04 10.62 -14.55
N ALA A 93 20.27 10.65 -15.64
CA ALA A 93 20.65 10.13 -16.95
C ALA A 93 20.62 11.24 -18.03
N PRO A 94 21.58 12.18 -18.03
CA PRO A 94 21.59 13.30 -18.97
C PRO A 94 21.83 12.88 -20.43
N THR A 95 22.56 11.79 -20.68
CA THR A 95 22.88 11.35 -22.04
C THR A 95 21.91 10.27 -22.57
N PRO A 96 21.73 10.14 -23.89
CA PRO A 96 20.96 9.04 -24.48
C PRO A 96 21.45 7.65 -24.04
N ARG A 97 22.77 7.46 -23.92
CA ARG A 97 23.39 6.21 -23.46
C ARG A 97 22.97 5.86 -22.03
N GLU A 98 22.98 6.82 -21.13
CA GLU A 98 22.58 6.60 -19.73
C GLU A 98 21.08 6.38 -19.60
N ARG A 99 20.26 7.10 -20.39
CA ARG A 99 18.80 6.86 -20.43
C ARG A 99 18.47 5.47 -20.91
N LEU A 100 19.19 4.99 -21.94
CA LEU A 100 19.07 3.62 -22.42
C LEU A 100 19.37 2.63 -21.30
N PHE A 101 20.51 2.79 -20.63
CA PHE A 101 20.91 1.91 -19.54
C PHE A 101 19.85 1.86 -18.43
N VAL A 102 19.39 3.01 -17.94
CA VAL A 102 18.37 3.09 -16.87
C VAL A 102 17.08 2.39 -17.28
N ALA A 103 16.61 2.65 -18.51
CA ALA A 103 15.40 2.04 -19.04
C ALA A 103 15.54 0.51 -19.17
N VAL A 104 16.62 0.03 -19.80
CA VAL A 104 16.84 -1.41 -20.07
C VAL A 104 17.04 -2.20 -18.78
N VAL A 105 17.86 -1.70 -17.85
CA VAL A 105 18.14 -2.40 -16.59
C VAL A 105 16.90 -2.42 -15.70
N GLY A 106 16.22 -1.27 -15.55
CA GLY A 106 14.99 -1.17 -14.77
C GLY A 106 13.89 -2.09 -15.32
N ALA A 107 13.67 -2.06 -16.64
CA ALA A 107 12.67 -2.89 -17.30
C ALA A 107 12.99 -4.38 -17.20
N SER A 108 14.26 -4.78 -17.39
CA SER A 108 14.67 -6.19 -17.31
C SER A 108 14.46 -6.79 -15.91
N LEU A 109 14.73 -6.02 -14.85
CA LEU A 109 14.47 -6.44 -13.47
C LEU A 109 12.97 -6.65 -13.21
N LEU A 110 12.13 -5.70 -13.65
CA LEU A 110 10.68 -5.78 -13.49
C LEU A 110 10.06 -6.91 -14.32
N GLU A 111 10.51 -7.10 -15.56
CA GLU A 111 10.06 -8.21 -16.41
C GLU A 111 10.44 -9.58 -15.82
N GLN A 112 11.66 -9.72 -15.29
CA GLN A 112 12.04 -10.95 -14.59
C GLN A 112 11.15 -11.17 -13.35
N MET A 113 10.84 -10.12 -12.58
CA MET A 113 9.89 -10.22 -11.46
C MET A 113 8.53 -10.76 -11.91
N VAL A 114 7.95 -10.20 -12.96
CA VAL A 114 6.65 -10.66 -13.48
C VAL A 114 6.71 -12.11 -13.95
N THR A 115 7.72 -12.45 -14.77
CA THR A 115 7.87 -13.80 -15.34
C THR A 115 8.06 -14.85 -14.25
N GLU A 116 8.98 -14.61 -13.31
CA GLU A 116 9.29 -15.55 -12.24
C GLU A 116 8.10 -15.69 -11.26
N LEU A 117 7.47 -14.59 -10.85
CA LEU A 117 6.32 -14.65 -9.94
C LEU A 117 5.11 -15.35 -10.55
N ARG A 118 4.86 -15.19 -11.86
CA ARG A 118 3.83 -15.97 -12.57
C ARG A 118 4.16 -17.45 -12.66
N SER A 119 5.44 -17.80 -12.70
CA SER A 119 5.90 -19.19 -12.75
C SER A 119 5.86 -19.91 -11.40
N VAL A 120 5.66 -19.19 -10.29
CA VAL A 120 5.58 -19.79 -8.95
C VAL A 120 4.49 -20.85 -8.91
N GLU A 121 4.84 -22.03 -8.41
CA GLU A 121 3.88 -23.11 -8.23
C GLU A 121 2.79 -22.70 -7.23
N LEU A 122 1.55 -23.10 -7.51
CA LEU A 122 0.44 -22.87 -6.59
C LEU A 122 0.73 -23.53 -5.23
N PRO A 123 0.41 -22.87 -4.11
CA PRO A 123 0.54 -23.49 -2.79
C PRO A 123 -0.26 -24.80 -2.73
N ARG A 124 0.24 -25.81 -2.00
CA ARG A 124 -0.46 -27.11 -1.88
C ARG A 124 -1.91 -26.98 -1.38
N ALA A 125 -2.20 -25.97 -0.55
CA ALA A 125 -3.54 -25.69 -0.05
C ALA A 125 -4.51 -25.13 -1.12
N VAL A 126 -3.97 -24.62 -2.23
CA VAL A 126 -4.71 -24.10 -3.37
C VAL A 126 -4.88 -25.19 -4.44
N ARG A 127 -3.93 -26.14 -4.52
CA ARG A 127 -3.96 -27.24 -5.50
C ARG A 127 -5.13 -28.20 -5.27
N GLY A 128 -5.79 -28.61 -6.35
CA GLY A 128 -6.84 -29.63 -6.35
C GLY A 128 -8.27 -29.10 -6.38
N ASP A 129 -8.45 -27.78 -6.25
CA ASP A 129 -9.73 -27.10 -6.47
C ASP A 129 -9.60 -26.12 -7.64
N PRO A 130 -10.16 -26.43 -8.83
CA PRO A 130 -10.01 -25.60 -10.03
C PRO A 130 -10.51 -24.15 -9.85
N GLU A 131 -11.51 -23.92 -9.00
CA GLU A 131 -12.05 -22.58 -8.78
C GLU A 131 -11.08 -21.75 -7.93
N VAL A 132 -10.55 -22.33 -6.85
CA VAL A 132 -9.59 -21.68 -5.96
C VAL A 132 -8.26 -21.43 -6.68
N GLU A 133 -7.80 -22.38 -7.50
CA GLU A 133 -6.62 -22.19 -8.37
C GLU A 133 -6.80 -21.02 -9.33
N ARG A 134 -7.95 -20.94 -10.02
CA ARG A 134 -8.28 -19.84 -10.93
C ARG A 134 -8.31 -18.50 -10.19
N MET A 135 -8.99 -18.42 -9.05
CA MET A 135 -9.06 -17.20 -8.24
C MET A 135 -7.68 -16.73 -7.76
N PHE A 136 -6.82 -17.67 -7.36
CA PHE A 136 -5.45 -17.36 -6.96
C PHE A 136 -4.66 -16.79 -8.13
N ARG A 137 -4.72 -17.43 -9.31
CA ARG A 137 -4.05 -16.95 -10.53
C ARG A 137 -4.55 -15.57 -10.94
N GLU A 138 -5.86 -15.36 -11.01
CA GLU A 138 -6.46 -14.05 -11.30
C GLU A 138 -6.05 -12.96 -10.29
N THR A 139 -5.83 -13.33 -9.03
CA THR A 139 -5.39 -12.39 -8.00
C THR A 139 -3.91 -12.07 -8.15
N LEU A 140 -3.08 -13.09 -8.41
CA LEU A 140 -1.66 -12.91 -8.69
C LEU A 140 -1.45 -12.04 -9.93
N ASP A 141 -2.17 -12.31 -11.02
CA ASP A 141 -2.08 -11.51 -12.25
C ASP A 141 -2.45 -10.05 -11.99
N ARG A 142 -3.58 -9.78 -11.31
CA ARG A 142 -3.96 -8.41 -10.93
C ARG A 142 -2.92 -7.69 -10.07
N GLN A 143 -2.17 -8.42 -9.24
CA GLN A 143 -1.10 -7.85 -8.42
C GLN A 143 0.18 -7.60 -9.23
N LEU A 144 0.43 -8.38 -10.28
CA LEU A 144 1.61 -8.25 -11.14
C LEU A 144 1.38 -7.27 -12.30
N ASP A 145 0.14 -6.99 -12.69
CA ASP A 145 -0.19 -6.06 -13.78
C ASP A 145 0.44 -4.67 -13.62
N PRO A 146 0.45 -4.02 -12.42
CA PRO A 146 1.14 -2.74 -12.24
C PRO A 146 2.66 -2.84 -12.45
N ILE A 147 3.27 -3.97 -12.08
CA ILE A 147 4.70 -4.24 -12.26
C ILE A 147 5.01 -4.43 -13.76
N ALA A 148 4.15 -5.19 -14.46
CA ALA A 148 4.26 -5.41 -15.90
C ALA A 148 4.06 -4.10 -16.71
N ALA A 149 3.09 -3.28 -16.31
CA ALA A 149 2.85 -1.97 -16.91
C ALA A 149 4.07 -1.05 -16.75
N ARG A 150 4.66 -1.01 -15.56
CA ARG A 150 5.87 -0.23 -15.29
C ARG A 150 7.08 -0.72 -16.12
N ALA A 151 7.25 -2.04 -16.25
CA ALA A 151 8.29 -2.63 -17.11
C ALA A 151 8.09 -2.21 -18.58
N ARG A 152 6.84 -2.29 -19.07
CA ARG A 152 6.47 -1.89 -20.43
C ARG A 152 6.73 -0.40 -20.68
N ASP A 153 6.41 0.47 -19.74
CA ASP A 153 6.62 1.91 -19.89
C ASP A 153 8.13 2.27 -19.91
N ALA A 154 8.94 1.57 -19.10
CA ALA A 154 10.40 1.68 -19.18
C ALA A 154 10.95 1.22 -20.55
N TYR A 155 10.46 0.10 -21.11
CA TYR A 155 10.83 -0.30 -22.47
C TYR A 155 10.34 0.68 -23.53
N ARG A 156 9.17 1.27 -23.40
CA ARG A 156 8.69 2.31 -24.32
C ARG A 156 9.58 3.55 -24.31
N ALA A 157 10.08 3.95 -23.13
CA ALA A 157 11.05 5.03 -23.02
C ALA A 157 12.36 4.71 -23.78
N CYS A 158 12.86 3.48 -23.65
CA CYS A 158 13.99 2.99 -24.45
C CYS A 158 13.69 2.99 -25.97
N ALA A 159 12.50 2.52 -26.37
CA ALA A 159 12.08 2.46 -27.78
C ALA A 159 11.92 3.84 -28.44
N GLY A 160 11.73 4.90 -27.65
CA GLY A 160 11.67 6.29 -28.12
C GLY A 160 13.04 6.94 -28.37
N LEU A 161 14.15 6.29 -28.00
CA LEU A 161 15.48 6.81 -28.26
C LEU A 161 15.82 6.70 -29.75
N GLN A 162 16.41 7.75 -30.31
CA GLN A 162 16.86 7.76 -31.70
C GLN A 162 18.11 6.87 -31.85
N PRO A 163 18.12 5.85 -32.72
CA PRO A 163 19.28 4.98 -32.89
C PRO A 163 20.57 5.72 -33.26
N SER A 164 20.46 6.81 -34.03
CA SER A 164 21.60 7.66 -34.40
C SER A 164 22.25 8.38 -33.22
N ALA A 165 21.53 8.55 -32.11
CA ALA A 165 22.03 9.16 -30.88
C ALA A 165 22.72 8.14 -29.94
N LEU A 166 22.79 6.86 -30.33
CA LEU A 166 23.41 5.78 -29.57
C LEU A 166 24.71 5.30 -30.23
N PRO A 167 25.71 4.87 -29.42
CA PRO A 167 26.88 4.14 -29.91
C PRO A 167 26.47 2.92 -30.74
N GLU A 168 27.28 2.55 -31.74
CA GLU A 168 26.96 1.47 -32.69
C GLU A 168 26.53 0.15 -32.01
N PRO A 169 27.22 -0.35 -30.97
CA PRO A 169 26.81 -1.59 -30.29
C PRO A 169 25.45 -1.51 -29.59
N LEU A 170 24.89 -0.31 -29.38
CA LEU A 170 23.65 -0.08 -28.64
C LEU A 170 22.46 0.27 -29.56
N ARG A 171 22.68 0.44 -30.87
CA ARG A 171 21.65 0.91 -31.82
C ARG A 171 20.49 -0.07 -32.02
N PHE A 172 20.66 -1.33 -31.65
CA PHE A 172 19.60 -2.35 -31.75
C PHE A 172 18.53 -2.23 -30.66
N TRP A 173 18.85 -1.57 -29.54
CA TRP A 173 17.96 -1.56 -28.38
C TRP A 173 16.59 -0.92 -28.61
N PRO A 174 16.43 0.20 -29.34
CA PRO A 174 15.11 0.77 -29.56
C PRO A 174 14.11 -0.23 -30.17
N ASP A 175 14.56 -1.08 -31.08
CA ASP A 175 13.72 -2.12 -31.69
C ASP A 175 13.51 -3.32 -30.73
N GLU A 176 14.54 -3.78 -30.03
CA GLU A 176 14.41 -4.84 -29.01
C GLU A 176 13.44 -4.41 -27.89
N CYS A 177 13.56 -3.18 -27.40
CA CYS A 177 12.68 -2.59 -26.39
C CYS A 177 11.23 -2.51 -26.88
N ARG A 178 11.00 -2.18 -28.15
CA ARG A 178 9.65 -2.20 -28.74
C ARG A 178 9.06 -3.62 -28.69
N GLN A 179 9.82 -4.61 -29.14
CA GLN A 179 9.40 -6.02 -29.13
C GLN A 179 9.09 -6.51 -27.70
N ARG A 180 9.93 -6.18 -26.71
CA ARG A 180 9.70 -6.57 -25.31
C ARG A 180 8.51 -5.84 -24.69
N ALA A 181 8.29 -4.57 -25.02
CA ALA A 181 7.10 -3.84 -24.59
C ALA A 181 5.81 -4.47 -25.14
N ASP A 182 5.82 -4.93 -26.39
CA ASP A 182 4.69 -5.61 -27.02
C ASP A 182 4.47 -7.01 -26.44
N ALA A 183 5.55 -7.75 -26.15
CA ALA A 183 5.46 -9.04 -25.45
C ALA A 183 4.89 -8.89 -24.03
N LEU A 184 5.25 -7.83 -23.30
CA LEU A 184 4.63 -7.53 -22.00
C LEU A 184 3.18 -7.10 -22.14
N ALA A 185 2.80 -6.45 -23.24
CA ALA A 185 1.43 -6.08 -23.51
C ALA A 185 0.54 -7.29 -23.81
N SER A 186 1.07 -8.38 -24.37
CA SER A 186 0.31 -9.63 -24.55
C SER A 186 0.17 -10.45 -23.26
N LEU A 187 1.10 -10.25 -22.32
CA LEU A 187 1.09 -10.84 -20.99
C LEU A 187 0.09 -10.19 -20.03
N VAL A 188 -0.26 -8.93 -20.25
CA VAL A 188 -1.37 -8.28 -19.55
C VAL A 188 -2.59 -8.49 -20.45
N PRO A 189 -3.56 -9.35 -20.10
CA PRO A 189 -4.76 -9.47 -20.91
C PRO A 189 -5.31 -8.06 -21.14
N PRO A 190 -5.66 -7.68 -22.39
CA PRO A 190 -6.29 -6.39 -22.62
C PRO A 190 -7.44 -6.29 -21.60
N PRO A 191 -7.57 -5.15 -20.89
CA PRO A 191 -8.57 -5.01 -19.83
C PRO A 191 -9.87 -5.53 -20.41
N ALA A 192 -10.36 -6.65 -19.86
CA ALA A 192 -11.25 -7.56 -20.58
C ALA A 192 -12.26 -6.74 -21.38
N GLY A 193 -12.05 -6.63 -22.70
CA GLY A 193 -13.01 -5.97 -23.57
C GLY A 193 -14.35 -6.63 -23.25
N PRO A 194 -15.43 -5.85 -23.09
CA PRO A 194 -16.62 -6.26 -22.36
C PRO A 194 -16.98 -7.69 -22.73
N ALA A 195 -16.70 -8.61 -21.83
CA ALA A 195 -16.82 -10.03 -22.12
C ALA A 195 -18.28 -10.25 -22.54
N THR A 196 -18.49 -10.68 -23.77
CA THR A 196 -19.81 -11.05 -24.30
C THR A 196 -20.19 -12.39 -23.67
N ARG A 197 -20.30 -12.43 -22.34
CA ARG A 197 -21.04 -13.48 -21.67
C ARG A 197 -22.51 -13.25 -21.97
N ALA A 198 -23.26 -14.33 -22.17
CA ALA A 198 -24.70 -14.29 -22.36
C ALA A 198 -25.48 -13.80 -21.10
N GLY A 199 -24.78 -13.47 -20.02
CA GLY A 199 -25.27 -12.55 -18.99
C GLY A 199 -24.73 -11.16 -19.31
N GLY A 200 -25.63 -10.17 -19.46
CA GLY A 200 -25.28 -8.80 -19.87
C GLY A 200 -24.06 -8.24 -19.14
N PRO A 201 -23.34 -7.28 -19.78
CA PRO A 201 -22.06 -6.78 -19.28
C PRO A 201 -22.18 -6.43 -17.78
N PRO A 202 -21.21 -6.86 -16.93
CA PRO A 202 -21.20 -6.44 -15.54
C PRO A 202 -21.31 -4.93 -15.51
N ALA A 203 -22.26 -4.40 -14.72
CA ALA A 203 -22.49 -2.98 -14.67
C ALA A 203 -21.18 -2.30 -14.21
N GLU A 204 -20.52 -1.59 -15.13
CA GLU A 204 -19.32 -0.85 -14.81
C GLU A 204 -19.63 0.16 -13.70
N VAL A 205 -18.75 0.20 -12.69
CA VAL A 205 -18.78 1.24 -11.67
C VAL A 205 -18.67 2.59 -12.39
N PRO A 206 -19.65 3.51 -12.22
CA PRO A 206 -19.65 4.77 -12.95
C PRO A 206 -18.33 5.53 -12.75
N ALA A 207 -17.86 6.22 -13.79
CA ALA A 207 -16.56 6.90 -13.76
C ALA A 207 -16.47 7.94 -12.63
N GLU A 208 -17.59 8.58 -12.28
CA GLU A 208 -17.71 9.49 -11.14
C GLU A 208 -17.49 8.83 -9.76
N CYS A 209 -17.37 7.52 -9.74
CA CYS A 209 -17.11 6.67 -8.56
C CYS A 209 -15.74 5.98 -8.64
N GLN A 210 -14.98 6.20 -9.72
CA GLN A 210 -13.62 5.72 -9.88
C GLN A 210 -12.68 6.67 -9.14
N GLY A 211 -12.62 6.47 -7.83
CA GLY A 211 -11.80 7.22 -6.88
C GLY A 211 -12.15 6.69 -5.51
N GLY A 212 -11.23 5.97 -4.86
CA GLY A 212 -11.49 5.41 -3.53
C GLY A 212 -11.80 6.52 -2.54
N VAL A 213 -12.54 6.20 -1.47
CA VAL A 213 -12.69 7.08 -0.29
C VAL A 213 -11.30 7.41 0.24
N GLN A 214 -10.83 8.63 0.01
CA GLN A 214 -9.64 9.21 0.65
C GLN A 214 -10.09 9.91 1.94
N VAL A 215 -9.91 9.27 3.08
CA VAL A 215 -10.28 9.87 4.37
C VAL A 215 -9.29 11.00 4.72
N VAL A 216 -9.56 12.23 4.27
CA VAL A 216 -8.79 13.45 4.52
C VAL A 216 -9.58 14.38 5.44
N ASP A 217 -8.94 14.94 6.47
CA ASP A 217 -9.45 15.88 7.48
C ASP A 217 -9.22 17.34 7.12
N PRO A 218 -10.20 18.02 6.51
CA PRO A 218 -10.11 19.44 6.17
C PRO A 218 -10.21 20.41 7.33
N ASP A 219 -10.63 20.00 8.53
CA ASP A 219 -10.49 20.84 9.72
C ASP A 219 -9.10 20.69 10.36
N ALA A 220 -8.37 19.62 10.02
CA ALA A 220 -6.94 19.58 10.28
C ALA A 220 -6.29 20.63 9.37
N PRO A 221 -5.65 21.67 9.94
CA PRO A 221 -4.96 22.64 9.12
C PRO A 221 -3.96 21.90 8.22
N PRO A 222 -3.79 22.32 6.95
CA PRO A 222 -2.81 21.71 6.06
C PRO A 222 -1.49 21.67 6.81
N ALA A 223 -0.88 20.48 6.87
CA ALA A 223 0.28 20.33 7.72
C ALA A 223 1.37 21.28 7.27
N ASP A 224 1.73 22.21 8.16
CA ASP A 224 2.97 22.95 8.03
C ASP A 224 4.12 21.95 8.20
N LEU A 225 4.66 21.49 7.07
CA LEU A 225 5.78 20.55 7.04
C LEU A 225 7.06 21.14 7.67
N GLY A 226 7.07 22.45 7.94
CA GLY A 226 8.13 23.13 8.69
C GLY A 226 7.99 23.01 10.21
N GLN A 227 6.83 22.62 10.73
CA GLN A 227 6.60 22.42 12.17
C GLN A 227 6.91 20.97 12.58
N PRO A 228 7.35 20.74 13.84
CA PRO A 228 7.58 19.39 14.33
C PRO A 228 6.27 18.59 14.38
N MET A 229 6.35 17.33 13.94
CA MET A 229 5.21 16.41 13.98
C MET A 229 4.82 16.08 15.43
N GLU A 230 3.53 16.21 15.75
CA GLU A 230 2.96 15.84 17.05
C GLU A 230 2.35 14.45 16.97
N VAL A 231 2.99 13.45 17.57
CA VAL A 231 2.63 12.04 17.38
C VAL A 231 1.78 11.51 18.53
N ALA A 232 0.55 11.11 18.25
CA ALA A 232 -0.28 10.30 19.15
C ALA A 232 -0.13 8.81 18.84
N ILE A 233 0.07 7.98 19.86
CA ILE A 233 0.27 6.54 19.71
C ILE A 233 -1.04 5.81 20.01
N LEU A 234 -1.60 5.15 19.01
CA LEU A 234 -2.87 4.45 19.11
C LEU A 234 -2.68 2.95 18.88
N VAL A 235 -3.00 2.14 19.89
CA VAL A 235 -3.06 0.68 19.75
C VAL A 235 -4.47 0.31 19.31
N GLU A 236 -4.63 -0.09 18.04
CA GLU A 236 -5.95 -0.33 17.45
C GLU A 236 -6.57 -1.65 17.94
N ARG A 237 -7.90 -1.75 17.85
CA ARG A 237 -8.66 -2.98 18.17
C ARG A 237 -9.19 -3.65 16.90
N ARG A 238 -8.41 -3.64 15.82
CA ARG A 238 -8.88 -4.11 14.50
C ARG A 238 -8.85 -5.62 14.37
N ASP A 239 -7.75 -6.25 14.78
CA ASP A 239 -7.63 -7.70 14.71
C ASP A 239 -8.33 -8.40 15.88
N ALA A 240 -8.89 -9.59 15.60
CA ALA A 240 -9.48 -10.45 16.63
C ALA A 240 -8.55 -10.66 17.82
N ILE A 241 -7.23 -10.74 17.56
CA ILE A 241 -6.23 -10.98 18.60
C ILE A 241 -6.00 -9.75 19.49
N GLN A 242 -6.07 -8.54 18.94
CA GLN A 242 -5.93 -7.31 19.72
C GLN A 242 -7.20 -6.91 20.48
N ARG A 243 -8.36 -7.42 20.05
CA ARG A 243 -9.62 -7.23 20.78
C ARG A 243 -9.57 -7.82 22.19
N ASP A 244 -8.81 -8.90 22.36
CA ASP A 244 -8.66 -9.61 23.64
C ASP A 244 -7.67 -8.93 24.60
N PHE A 245 -6.91 -7.92 24.16
CA PHE A 245 -6.02 -7.20 25.07
C PHE A 245 -6.83 -6.41 26.09
N ALA A 246 -6.46 -6.56 27.38
CA ALA A 246 -6.93 -5.66 28.42
C ALA A 246 -6.42 -4.23 28.17
N ASP A 247 -7.12 -3.22 28.70
CA ASP A 247 -6.68 -1.82 28.55
C ASP A 247 -5.28 -1.58 29.14
N ALA A 248 -4.96 -2.22 30.28
CA ALA A 248 -3.63 -2.17 30.87
C ALA A 248 -2.54 -2.73 29.93
N ASP A 249 -2.85 -3.78 29.16
CA ASP A 249 -1.90 -4.38 28.21
C ASP A 249 -1.69 -3.50 26.98
N ARG A 250 -2.76 -2.88 26.48
CA ARG A 250 -2.67 -1.85 25.44
C ARG A 250 -1.76 -0.70 25.88
N ASP A 251 -1.92 -0.22 27.11
CA ASP A 251 -1.10 0.86 27.64
C ASP A 251 0.37 0.44 27.81
N ARG A 252 0.64 -0.82 28.19
CA ARG A 252 2.01 -1.37 28.24
C ARG A 252 2.66 -1.42 26.85
N VAL A 253 1.92 -1.83 25.82
CA VAL A 253 2.38 -1.84 24.42
C VAL A 253 2.64 -0.41 23.96
N ALA A 254 1.68 0.50 24.15
CA ALA A 254 1.81 1.92 23.80
C ALA A 254 3.04 2.56 24.46
N ALA A 255 3.27 2.30 25.76
CA ALA A 255 4.44 2.80 26.47
C ALA A 255 5.77 2.25 25.93
N ALA A 256 5.79 1.00 25.45
CA ALA A 256 6.98 0.43 24.81
C ALA A 256 7.27 1.08 23.46
N VAL A 257 6.23 1.27 22.63
CA VAL A 257 6.33 1.99 21.36
C VAL A 257 6.75 3.45 21.60
N ARG A 258 6.18 4.15 22.58
CA ARG A 258 6.54 5.52 22.95
C ARG A 258 8.02 5.66 23.24
N ARG A 259 8.57 4.81 24.10
CA ARG A 259 10.01 4.81 24.42
C ARG A 259 10.90 4.61 23.20
N ARG A 260 10.40 3.90 22.18
CA ARG A 260 11.14 3.69 20.93
C ARG A 260 11.02 4.89 19.99
N LEU A 261 9.82 5.43 19.81
CA LEU A 261 9.59 6.64 18.99
C LEU A 261 10.29 7.87 19.56
N ALA A 262 10.41 7.99 20.89
CA ALA A 262 11.12 9.10 21.55
C ALA A 262 12.62 9.16 21.20
N LYS A 263 13.18 8.08 20.66
CA LYS A 263 14.57 8.02 20.18
C LYS A 263 14.71 8.45 18.72
N LEU A 264 13.61 8.62 17.99
CA LEU A 264 13.62 9.11 16.62
C LEU A 264 13.65 10.64 16.65
N ARG A 265 14.47 11.24 15.79
CA ARG A 265 14.57 12.70 15.69
C ARG A 265 13.34 13.27 14.99
N GLY A 266 12.94 14.49 15.35
CA GLY A 266 11.86 15.22 14.68
C GLY A 266 10.44 14.83 15.09
N LEU A 267 10.27 13.96 16.10
CA LEU A 267 8.96 13.60 16.65
C LEU A 267 8.76 14.25 18.01
N ARG A 268 7.66 14.98 18.17
CA ARG A 268 7.15 15.42 19.46
C ARG A 268 6.01 14.48 19.85
N LEU A 269 6.19 13.69 20.91
CA LEU A 269 5.14 12.74 21.31
C LEU A 269 4.09 13.44 22.18
N ILE A 270 2.82 13.22 21.88
CA ILE A 270 1.69 13.73 22.67
C ILE A 270 1.64 12.98 24.00
N ASP A 271 1.24 13.68 25.07
CA ASP A 271 1.22 13.12 26.41
C ASP A 271 0.14 12.04 26.58
N ASP A 272 0.46 11.00 27.35
CA ASP A 272 -0.49 9.92 27.61
C ASP A 272 -1.74 10.39 28.34
N ALA A 273 -1.63 11.44 29.15
CA ALA A 273 -2.78 12.04 29.82
C ALA A 273 -3.78 12.62 28.81
N GLU A 274 -3.29 13.33 27.80
CA GLU A 274 -4.12 13.91 26.74
C GLU A 274 -4.80 12.82 25.91
N VAL A 275 -4.06 11.78 25.51
CA VAL A 275 -4.63 10.62 24.79
C VAL A 275 -5.69 9.91 25.64
N ARG A 276 -5.48 9.75 26.95
CA ARG A 276 -6.49 9.17 27.86
C ARG A 276 -7.73 10.06 27.98
N THR A 277 -7.56 11.38 28.12
CA THR A 277 -8.67 12.33 28.14
C THR A 277 -9.47 12.25 26.84
N ALA A 278 -8.81 12.21 25.69
CA ALA A 278 -9.46 12.06 24.40
C ALA A 278 -10.19 10.71 24.27
N ARG A 279 -9.62 9.61 24.77
CA ARG A 279 -10.29 8.29 24.82
C ARG A 279 -11.53 8.32 25.72
N ARG A 280 -11.46 8.99 26.87
CA ARG A 280 -12.61 9.19 27.78
C ARG A 280 -13.73 9.96 27.06
N LEU A 281 -13.39 11.08 26.43
CA LEU A 281 -14.34 11.87 25.64
C LEU A 281 -14.99 11.07 24.51
N MET A 282 -14.20 10.29 23.76
CA MET A 282 -14.71 9.37 22.74
C MET A 282 -15.70 8.35 23.35
N ALA A 283 -15.37 7.75 24.50
CA ALA A 283 -16.24 6.79 25.18
C ALA A 283 -17.54 7.43 25.71
N GLU A 284 -17.46 8.66 26.21
CA GLU A 284 -18.61 9.48 26.62
C GLU A 284 -19.39 10.04 25.41
N ARG A 285 -18.92 9.78 24.18
CA ARG A 285 -19.46 10.31 22.93
C ARG A 285 -19.51 11.82 22.96
N ARG A 286 -18.43 12.49 23.36
CA ARG A 286 -18.28 13.95 23.38
C ARG A 286 -17.03 14.36 22.62
N SER A 287 -17.06 15.52 21.96
CA SER A 287 -15.90 16.11 21.26
C SER A 287 -15.04 17.02 22.15
N SER A 288 -15.57 17.45 23.29
CA SER A 288 -14.90 18.24 24.33
C SER A 288 -15.57 18.01 25.69
N GLU A 289 -14.86 18.35 26.77
CA GLU A 289 -15.46 18.41 28.11
C GLU A 289 -16.65 19.35 28.14
N GLY A 290 -17.77 18.90 28.72
CA GLY A 290 -19.03 19.64 28.74
C GLY A 290 -19.79 19.75 27.39
N GLY A 291 -19.19 19.30 26.27
CA GLY A 291 -19.84 19.32 24.95
C GLY A 291 -21.03 18.35 24.82
N PRO A 292 -21.88 18.47 23.79
CA PRO A 292 -23.06 17.61 23.65
C PRO A 292 -22.68 16.12 23.53
N VAL A 293 -23.59 15.23 23.94
CA VAL A 293 -23.47 13.79 23.70
C VAL A 293 -23.88 13.49 22.27
N CYS A 294 -22.93 13.01 21.48
CA CYS A 294 -23.07 12.67 20.08
C CYS A 294 -23.88 11.40 19.90
N GLY A 295 -24.58 11.30 18.77
CA GLY A 295 -25.20 10.09 18.27
C GLY A 295 -24.21 8.97 17.91
N GLN A 296 -22.98 9.34 17.53
CA GLN A 296 -21.85 8.43 17.32
C GLN A 296 -20.61 8.99 18.01
N ALA A 297 -19.78 8.13 18.59
CA ALA A 297 -18.53 8.56 19.20
C ALA A 297 -17.63 9.29 18.17
N PRO A 298 -17.12 10.50 18.47
CA PRO A 298 -16.19 11.18 17.59
C PRO A 298 -14.89 10.39 17.47
N PRO A 299 -14.23 10.39 16.29
CA PRO A 299 -12.96 9.69 16.15
C PRO A 299 -11.91 10.28 17.09
N LEU A 300 -11.09 9.43 17.69
CA LEU A 300 -10.05 9.86 18.63
C LEU A 300 -9.09 10.89 18.00
N SER A 301 -8.79 10.74 16.71
CA SER A 301 -7.96 11.68 15.96
C SER A 301 -8.57 13.08 15.87
N SER A 302 -9.90 13.21 15.71
CA SER A 302 -10.52 14.55 15.62
C SER A 302 -10.56 15.24 16.98
N ILE A 303 -10.73 14.49 18.08
CA ILE A 303 -10.65 15.06 19.43
C ILE A 303 -9.25 15.62 19.68
N LEU A 304 -8.20 14.88 19.30
CA LEU A 304 -6.81 15.29 19.46
C LEU A 304 -6.39 16.43 18.51
N ALA A 305 -6.86 16.41 17.26
CA ALA A 305 -6.49 17.40 16.25
C ALA A 305 -6.85 18.84 16.65
N ARG A 306 -7.85 19.03 17.53
CA ARG A 306 -8.24 20.34 18.07
C ARG A 306 -7.11 21.03 18.85
N SER A 307 -6.28 20.25 19.54
CA SER A 307 -5.16 20.76 20.34
C SER A 307 -3.81 20.57 19.66
N HIS A 308 -3.76 19.73 18.61
CA HIS A 308 -2.55 19.36 17.89
C HIS A 308 -2.75 19.54 16.38
N PRO A 309 -2.55 20.76 15.84
CA PRO A 309 -2.76 21.03 14.42
C PRO A 309 -1.82 20.25 13.49
N HIS A 310 -0.70 19.73 14.00
CA HIS A 310 0.27 18.92 13.24
C HIS A 310 0.24 17.44 13.67
N LEU A 311 -0.95 16.96 14.05
CA LEU A 311 -1.16 15.61 14.54
C LEU A 311 -0.80 14.53 13.50
N VAL A 312 0.05 13.61 13.93
CA VAL A 312 0.34 12.34 13.27
C VAL A 312 -0.10 11.22 14.18
N ILE A 313 -0.85 10.27 13.64
CA ILE A 313 -1.29 9.06 14.34
C ILE A 313 -0.28 7.95 14.05
N ALA A 314 0.44 7.51 15.08
CA ALA A 314 1.20 6.26 15.06
C ALA A 314 0.26 5.10 15.41
N ARG A 315 -0.27 4.41 14.40
CA ARG A 315 -1.12 3.22 14.59
C ARG A 315 -0.25 2.02 14.89
N VAL A 316 -0.56 1.34 15.99
CA VAL A 316 0.17 0.17 16.46
C VAL A 316 -0.71 -1.06 16.28
N GLU A 317 -0.29 -1.98 15.42
CA GLU A 317 -1.01 -3.20 15.09
C GLU A 317 -0.13 -4.42 15.37
N ALA A 318 -0.70 -5.47 15.94
CA ALA A 318 -0.05 -6.76 16.15
C ALA A 318 -0.72 -7.76 15.21
N VAL A 319 -0.06 -8.05 14.10
CA VAL A 319 -0.60 -8.83 12.99
C VAL A 319 -0.10 -10.26 13.08
N GLN A 320 -1.04 -11.20 13.09
CA GLN A 320 -0.75 -12.64 13.06
C GLN A 320 -0.75 -13.13 11.62
N TYR A 321 0.41 -13.56 11.16
CA TYR A 321 0.58 -14.25 9.88
C TYR A 321 0.45 -15.76 10.09
N HIS A 322 -0.30 -16.43 9.20
CA HIS A 322 -0.53 -17.88 9.21
C HIS A 322 0.28 -18.57 8.09
N GLY A 323 1.61 -18.35 8.07
CA GLY A 323 2.55 -19.01 7.15
C GLY A 323 3.02 -20.38 7.68
N GLU A 324 4.30 -20.74 7.48
CA GLU A 324 4.92 -21.99 8.04
C GLU A 324 4.90 -22.13 9.55
N GLY A 325 4.48 -21.08 10.22
CA GLY A 325 4.06 -21.11 11.60
C GLY A 325 3.22 -19.86 11.84
N PRO A 326 2.47 -19.83 12.95
CA PRO A 326 1.95 -18.57 13.42
C PRO A 326 3.17 -17.67 13.70
N MET A 327 3.27 -16.54 13.00
CA MET A 327 4.23 -15.47 13.28
C MET A 327 3.46 -14.21 13.64
N CYS A 328 3.83 -13.59 14.74
CA CYS A 328 3.29 -12.32 15.16
C CYS A 328 4.30 -11.21 14.88
N GLU A 329 3.86 -10.17 14.20
CA GLU A 329 4.64 -8.97 14.00
C GLU A 329 3.93 -7.78 14.65
N LEU A 330 4.68 -6.97 15.39
CA LEU A 330 4.22 -5.66 15.81
C LEU A 330 4.63 -4.64 14.76
N SER A 331 3.65 -3.99 14.14
CA SER A 331 3.85 -2.92 13.17
C SER A 331 3.42 -1.57 13.74
N VAL A 332 4.10 -0.51 13.30
CA VAL A 332 3.71 0.88 13.55
C VAL A 332 3.67 1.60 12.22
N SER A 333 2.48 2.04 11.80
CA SER A 333 2.31 2.93 10.65
C SER A 333 2.01 4.35 11.11
N PHE A 334 2.36 5.32 10.28
CA PHE A 334 2.10 6.72 10.55
C PHE A 334 1.12 7.24 9.53
N ASP A 335 0.03 7.83 10.01
CA ASP A 335 -0.93 8.54 9.18
C ASP A 335 -1.06 9.96 9.70
N ARG A 336 -1.06 10.94 8.81
CA ARG A 336 -1.38 12.30 9.19
C ARG A 336 -2.85 12.34 9.57
N ALA A 337 -3.18 12.89 10.75
CA ALA A 337 -4.57 13.10 11.08
C ALA A 337 -5.14 14.05 10.04
N GLY A 338 -5.99 13.50 9.18
CA GLY A 338 -6.58 14.29 8.15
C GLY A 338 -5.92 14.41 6.82
N SER A 339 -4.97 13.55 6.50
CA SER A 339 -4.45 13.55 5.15
C SER A 339 -4.03 12.15 4.79
N ASP A 340 -4.23 11.79 3.54
CA ASP A 340 -3.61 10.62 2.92
C ASP A 340 -2.17 10.92 2.45
N SER A 341 -1.73 12.17 2.58
CA SER A 341 -0.35 12.53 2.30
C SER A 341 0.58 11.79 3.24
N SER A 342 1.46 10.99 2.62
CA SER A 342 2.60 10.35 3.29
C SER A 342 3.83 11.26 3.32
N GLU A 343 3.72 12.49 2.79
CA GLU A 343 4.83 13.43 2.72
C GLU A 343 5.30 13.84 4.12
N GLY A 344 6.62 13.73 4.32
CA GLY A 344 7.29 14.04 5.58
C GLY A 344 7.01 13.06 6.73
N LEU A 345 6.18 12.02 6.51
CA LEU A 345 5.92 11.03 7.56
C LEU A 345 7.12 10.10 7.77
N PRO A 346 7.33 9.60 9.00
CA PRO A 346 8.35 8.59 9.24
C PRO A 346 8.05 7.29 8.48
N GLU A 347 9.10 6.54 8.17
CA GLU A 347 8.92 5.17 7.65
C GLU A 347 8.19 4.30 8.67
N SER A 348 7.26 3.47 8.20
CA SER A 348 6.60 2.48 9.04
C SER A 348 7.64 1.58 9.72
N LEU A 349 7.41 1.26 10.98
CA LEU A 349 8.29 0.41 11.77
C LEU A 349 7.68 -0.99 11.94
N ALA A 350 8.52 -1.99 12.11
CA ALA A 350 8.09 -3.34 12.44
C ALA A 350 9.08 -4.03 13.38
N ALA A 351 8.60 -5.02 14.11
CA ALA A 351 9.41 -5.94 14.89
C ALA A 351 8.72 -7.29 15.06
N ASP A 352 9.50 -8.37 15.00
CA ASP A 352 9.03 -9.71 15.34
C ASP A 352 8.64 -9.80 16.83
N ALA A 353 7.41 -10.23 17.07
CA ALA A 353 6.79 -10.45 18.38
C ALA A 353 6.66 -11.96 18.72
N GLY A 354 7.29 -12.83 17.93
CA GLY A 354 7.34 -14.28 18.14
C GLY A 354 6.21 -14.99 17.40
N GLN A 355 5.68 -16.07 17.99
CA GLN A 355 4.75 -16.93 17.27
C GLN A 355 3.27 -16.53 17.45
N ARG A 356 2.89 -15.93 18.58
CA ARG A 356 1.48 -15.66 18.91
C ARG A 356 1.31 -14.22 19.33
N CYS A 357 0.38 -13.50 18.70
CA CYS A 357 0.05 -12.13 19.08
C CYS A 357 -0.70 -12.01 20.40
N THR A 358 -1.16 -13.12 20.98
CA THR A 358 -1.77 -13.15 22.33
C THR A 358 -0.74 -13.07 23.46
N ASP A 359 0.55 -13.29 23.19
CA ASP A 359 1.62 -13.14 24.19
C ASP A 359 2.00 -11.65 24.33
N VAL A 360 1.24 -10.93 25.16
CA VAL A 360 1.43 -9.49 25.39
C VAL A 360 2.86 -9.16 25.81
N ALA A 361 3.51 -10.00 26.63
CA ALA A 361 4.87 -9.74 27.09
C ALA A 361 5.86 -9.69 25.91
N ARG A 362 5.71 -10.59 24.94
CA ARG A 362 6.50 -10.55 23.70
C ARG A 362 6.16 -9.37 22.81
N VAL A 363 4.89 -9.00 22.68
CA VAL A 363 4.47 -7.81 21.91
C VAL A 363 5.08 -6.54 22.53
N VAL A 364 5.03 -6.39 23.85
CA VAL A 364 5.68 -5.28 24.59
C VAL A 364 7.19 -5.27 24.36
N ALA A 365 7.84 -6.44 24.34
CA ALA A 365 9.27 -6.55 24.04
C ALA A 365 9.58 -6.15 22.57
N ALA A 366 8.75 -6.57 21.61
CA ALA A 366 8.86 -6.18 20.21
C ALA A 366 8.77 -4.67 20.01
N GLY A 367 7.90 -3.98 20.76
CA GLY A 367 7.78 -2.52 20.73
C GLY A 367 9.09 -1.78 21.02
N ARG A 368 10.00 -2.37 21.79
CA ARG A 368 11.32 -1.80 22.09
C ARG A 368 12.33 -2.00 20.94
N ARG A 369 12.08 -2.97 20.06
CA ARG A 369 12.95 -3.40 18.96
C ARG A 369 12.48 -2.90 17.59
N LEU A 370 11.43 -2.09 17.53
CA LEU A 370 10.91 -1.55 16.26
C LEU A 370 12.03 -0.93 15.43
N SER A 371 12.15 -1.35 14.18
CA SER A 371 13.05 -0.80 13.18
C SER A 371 12.26 -0.43 11.93
N PRO A 372 12.76 0.47 11.08
CA PRO A 372 12.16 0.71 9.77
C PRO A 372 11.87 -0.61 9.08
N ARG A 373 10.62 -0.78 8.65
CA ARG A 373 10.17 -1.98 7.99
C ARG A 373 10.87 -2.04 6.63
N ALA A 374 11.62 -3.11 6.38
CA ALA A 374 12.02 -3.43 5.02
C ALA A 374 10.73 -3.57 4.21
N ARG A 375 10.51 -2.70 3.22
CA ARG A 375 9.24 -2.57 2.49
C ARG A 375 9.00 -3.81 1.60
N ALA A 376 8.58 -4.91 2.23
CA ALA A 376 8.25 -6.20 1.63
C ALA A 376 6.73 -6.47 1.51
N GLY A 377 5.88 -5.46 1.73
CA GLY A 377 4.44 -5.65 1.79
C GLY A 377 3.75 -5.62 0.42
N ILE A 378 4.02 -6.59 -0.47
CA ILE A 378 3.17 -6.80 -1.67
C ILE A 378 1.96 -7.72 -1.38
N LEU A 379 1.98 -8.47 -0.28
CA LEU A 379 0.95 -9.48 0.00
C LEU A 379 0.08 -9.08 1.20
N GLY A 380 -0.79 -8.09 0.97
CA GLY A 380 -1.79 -7.63 1.92
C GLY A 380 -3.14 -7.33 1.28
N VAL A 381 -3.48 -7.97 0.17
CA VAL A 381 -4.84 -7.90 -0.38
C VAL A 381 -5.59 -9.11 0.15
N GLY A 382 -6.26 -8.93 1.29
CA GLY A 382 -7.33 -9.84 1.66
C GLY A 382 -8.31 -9.92 0.50
N ALA A 383 -8.60 -11.13 0.01
CA ALA A 383 -9.71 -11.39 -0.88
C ALA A 383 -10.99 -10.97 -0.15
N ARG A 384 -11.36 -9.68 -0.27
CA ARG A 384 -12.69 -9.24 0.08
C ARG A 384 -13.61 -10.06 -0.80
N ARG A 385 -14.41 -10.93 -0.19
CA ARG A 385 -15.54 -11.57 -0.86
C ARG A 385 -16.24 -10.48 -1.63
N SER A 386 -16.22 -10.57 -2.96
CA SER A 386 -16.93 -9.67 -3.83
C SER A 386 -18.40 -9.81 -3.46
N SER A 387 -18.92 -8.83 -2.72
CA SER A 387 -20.37 -8.67 -2.59
C SER A 387 -20.95 -8.64 -4.01
N PRO A 388 -22.09 -9.28 -4.29
CA PRO A 388 -22.76 -9.21 -5.60
C PRO A 388 -23.20 -7.79 -5.95
N VAL A 389 -23.01 -6.83 -5.03
CA VAL A 389 -23.21 -5.41 -5.24
C VAL A 389 -21.91 -4.68 -4.89
N ALA A 390 -21.37 -3.96 -5.86
CA ALA A 390 -20.33 -2.96 -5.64
C ALA A 390 -20.99 -1.69 -5.08
N TYR A 391 -20.80 -1.46 -3.78
CA TYR A 391 -21.13 -0.21 -3.11
C TYR A 391 -19.86 0.65 -2.96
N GLY A 392 -19.95 1.91 -3.33
CA GLY A 392 -18.88 2.89 -3.21
C GLY A 392 -19.38 4.20 -2.64
N VAL A 393 -18.54 4.85 -1.83
CA VAL A 393 -18.70 6.25 -1.44
C VAL A 393 -17.52 6.99 -2.06
N ALA A 394 -17.73 8.18 -2.61
CA ALA A 394 -16.68 8.99 -3.23
C ALA A 394 -16.93 10.47 -2.95
N GLY A 395 -15.89 11.31 -3.05
CA GLY A 395 -16.02 12.76 -2.83
C GLY A 395 -16.51 13.13 -1.42
N SER A 396 -16.26 12.25 -0.45
CA SER A 396 -16.36 12.53 0.99
C SER A 396 -15.08 13.15 1.55
N ASP A 397 -14.17 13.49 0.65
CA ASP A 397 -12.75 13.62 0.91
C ASP A 397 -12.45 15.10 0.71
N GLY A 398 -12.50 15.90 1.78
CA GLY A 398 -12.04 17.29 1.71
C GLY A 398 -12.92 18.37 2.31
N ASP A 399 -14.16 18.12 2.75
CA ASP A 399 -14.92 19.14 3.53
C ASP A 399 -15.27 18.71 4.99
N GLU A 400 -15.56 17.43 5.31
CA GLU A 400 -15.96 17.02 6.67
C GLU A 400 -15.53 15.58 7.11
N PRO A 401 -14.40 15.43 7.76
CA PRO A 401 -13.70 14.16 8.04
C PRO A 401 -13.99 13.55 9.39
N TRP A 402 -14.23 14.42 10.36
CA TRP A 402 -14.67 14.10 11.69
C TRP A 402 -16.04 13.42 11.60
N LEU A 403 -16.82 13.69 10.53
CA LEU A 403 -18.06 12.97 10.20
C LEU A 403 -17.82 11.52 9.76
N ARG A 404 -16.60 11.19 9.34
CA ARG A 404 -16.21 9.88 8.81
C ARG A 404 -17.16 9.41 7.71
N VAL A 405 -17.60 10.32 6.86
CA VAL A 405 -18.70 10.11 5.91
C VAL A 405 -18.62 8.77 5.19
N GLY A 406 -17.47 8.45 4.58
CA GLY A 406 -17.28 7.15 3.91
C GLY A 406 -17.42 5.94 4.82
N THR A 407 -16.90 5.99 6.06
CA THR A 407 -17.05 4.88 7.03
C THR A 407 -18.47 4.78 7.58
N THR A 408 -19.09 5.91 7.90
CA THR A 408 -20.45 5.99 8.45
C THR A 408 -21.47 5.50 7.43
N LEU A 409 -21.37 5.95 6.18
CA LEU A 409 -22.23 5.51 5.08
C LEU A 409 -21.98 4.04 4.72
N LYS A 410 -20.73 3.56 4.80
CA LYS A 410 -20.43 2.13 4.67
C LYS A 410 -21.04 1.28 5.79
N GLY A 411 -21.21 1.84 7.00
CA GLY A 411 -21.94 1.19 8.08
C GLY A 411 -23.42 0.93 7.77
N VAL A 412 -24.00 1.69 6.84
CA VAL A 412 -25.37 1.53 6.33
C VAL A 412 -25.40 1.03 4.88
N GLU A 413 -24.31 0.41 4.40
CA GLU A 413 -24.15 -0.10 3.03
C GLU A 413 -25.30 -1.00 2.60
N GLN A 414 -25.77 -1.88 3.49
CA GLN A 414 -26.90 -2.77 3.20
C GLN A 414 -28.19 -1.99 2.95
N ALA A 415 -28.56 -1.06 3.84
CA ALA A 415 -29.77 -0.25 3.70
C ALA A 415 -29.71 0.65 2.45
N MET A 416 -28.53 1.21 2.15
CA MET A 416 -28.31 1.97 0.92
C MET A 416 -28.44 1.07 -0.32
N THR A 417 -27.91 -0.15 -0.28
CA THR A 417 -28.02 -1.11 -1.38
C THR A 417 -29.47 -1.54 -1.61
N GLU A 418 -30.26 -1.73 -0.56
CA GLU A 418 -31.69 -2.09 -0.63
C GLU A 418 -32.53 -0.99 -1.29
N CYS A 419 -32.07 0.27 -1.28
CA CYS A 419 -32.71 1.34 -2.05
C CYS A 419 -32.61 1.16 -3.56
N HIS A 420 -31.82 0.18 -4.06
CA HIS A 420 -31.59 -0.06 -5.48
C HIS A 420 -31.96 -1.50 -5.87
N PRO A 421 -33.26 -1.79 -6.09
CA PRO A 421 -33.69 -3.14 -6.45
C PRO A 421 -33.23 -3.56 -7.87
N GLY A 422 -32.89 -2.60 -8.74
CA GLY A 422 -32.56 -2.84 -10.16
C GLY A 422 -31.15 -3.38 -10.44
N LEU A 423 -30.93 -3.85 -11.68
CA LEU A 423 -29.68 -4.45 -12.15
C LEU A 423 -28.64 -3.44 -12.69
N GLY A 424 -28.95 -2.15 -12.69
CA GLY A 424 -28.08 -1.11 -13.27
C GLY A 424 -27.13 -0.47 -12.26
N ALA A 425 -26.03 0.11 -12.77
CA ALA A 425 -25.22 1.03 -12.01
C ALA A 425 -25.95 2.38 -11.86
N ALA A 426 -25.96 2.91 -10.64
CA ALA A 426 -26.53 4.21 -10.36
C ALA A 426 -25.67 4.97 -9.34
N SER A 427 -25.74 6.30 -9.42
CA SER A 427 -24.93 7.20 -8.61
C SER A 427 -25.75 8.42 -8.17
N TRP A 428 -25.54 8.84 -6.92
CA TRP A 428 -26.24 9.98 -6.32
C TRP A 428 -25.24 10.93 -5.67
N ALA A 429 -25.41 12.22 -5.92
CA ALA A 429 -24.81 13.27 -5.12
C ALA A 429 -25.69 13.51 -3.90
N LEU A 430 -25.07 13.41 -2.74
CA LEU A 430 -25.67 13.62 -1.43
C LEU A 430 -25.12 14.92 -0.84
N SER A 431 -26.00 15.75 -0.31
CA SER A 431 -25.65 16.92 0.49
C SER A 431 -26.58 16.97 1.69
N TRP A 432 -26.05 17.09 2.90
CA TRP A 432 -26.89 17.14 4.11
C TRP A 432 -26.30 18.08 5.16
N THR A 433 -27.07 18.40 6.19
CA THR A 433 -26.60 19.15 7.36
C THR A 433 -26.72 18.28 8.59
N VAL A 434 -25.63 18.17 9.34
CA VAL A 434 -25.53 17.40 10.58
C VAL A 434 -25.64 18.37 11.76
N SER A 435 -26.52 18.08 12.72
CA SER A 435 -26.69 18.84 13.95
C SER A 435 -25.48 18.67 14.87
N PRO A 436 -25.35 19.52 15.92
CA PRO A 436 -24.31 19.35 16.94
C PRO A 436 -24.30 17.99 17.62
N THR A 437 -25.43 17.27 17.63
CA THR A 437 -25.55 15.93 18.22
C THR A 437 -25.32 14.81 17.19
N GLY A 438 -25.01 15.12 15.93
CA GLY A 438 -24.76 14.13 14.89
C GLY A 438 -26.01 13.68 14.10
N GLN A 439 -27.15 14.35 14.28
CA GLN A 439 -28.40 14.02 13.58
C GLN A 439 -28.49 14.76 12.24
N VAL A 440 -28.99 14.12 11.20
CA VAL A 440 -29.22 14.80 9.90
C VAL A 440 -30.49 15.64 9.96
N VAL A 441 -30.37 16.97 9.88
CA VAL A 441 -31.50 17.91 9.97
C VAL A 441 -32.07 18.28 8.61
N SER A 442 -31.24 18.33 7.58
CA SER A 442 -31.64 18.55 6.20
C SER A 442 -30.81 17.66 5.29
N SER A 443 -31.39 17.24 4.18
CA SER A 443 -30.72 16.40 3.19
C SER A 443 -31.28 16.69 1.80
N GLU A 444 -30.39 16.55 0.84
CA GLU A 444 -30.64 16.70 -0.57
C GLU A 444 -29.94 15.55 -1.29
N VAL A 445 -30.71 14.82 -2.09
CA VAL A 445 -30.26 13.66 -2.86
C VAL A 445 -30.54 13.96 -4.32
N ARG A 446 -29.49 14.11 -5.13
CA ARG A 446 -29.59 14.38 -6.56
C ARG A 446 -29.04 13.19 -7.35
N PRO A 447 -29.79 12.63 -8.32
CA PRO A 447 -29.23 11.61 -9.20
C PRO A 447 -28.12 12.22 -10.06
N LEU A 448 -26.96 11.58 -10.09
CA LEU A 448 -25.92 11.85 -11.09
C LEU A 448 -26.12 10.93 -12.29
N ARG A 449 -26.36 9.65 -12.01
CA ARG A 449 -26.80 8.64 -12.97
C ARG A 449 -28.04 7.95 -12.42
N ALA A 450 -29.19 8.24 -13.02
CA ALA A 450 -30.46 7.68 -12.61
C ALA A 450 -30.70 6.28 -13.21
N PRO A 451 -31.35 5.36 -12.48
CA PRO A 451 -31.90 4.16 -13.10
C PRO A 451 -32.99 4.56 -14.13
N PRO A 452 -33.24 3.74 -15.17
CA PRO A 452 -34.21 4.03 -16.24
C PRO A 452 -35.64 4.31 -15.72
N SER A 453 -35.99 3.74 -14.57
CA SER A 453 -37.25 3.96 -13.86
C SER A 453 -37.01 3.95 -12.35
N GLY A 454 -37.92 4.55 -11.57
CA GLY A 454 -37.89 4.51 -10.11
C GLY A 454 -36.91 5.49 -9.43
N ALA A 455 -36.27 6.41 -10.16
CA ALA A 455 -35.29 7.36 -9.61
C ALA A 455 -35.82 8.16 -8.41
N GLU A 456 -37.10 8.53 -8.41
CA GLU A 456 -37.74 9.28 -7.33
C GLU A 456 -38.03 8.42 -6.08
N GLU A 457 -38.33 7.13 -6.26
CA GLU A 457 -38.48 6.18 -5.15
C GLU A 457 -37.13 5.89 -4.50
N VAL A 458 -36.12 5.66 -5.33
CA VAL A 458 -34.73 5.51 -4.94
C VAL A 458 -34.25 6.74 -4.15
N ARG A 459 -34.50 7.95 -4.67
CA ARG A 459 -34.15 9.22 -4.02
C ARG A 459 -34.78 9.32 -2.62
N ARG A 460 -36.07 9.01 -2.50
CA ARG A 460 -36.79 8.99 -1.21
C ARG A 460 -36.28 7.93 -0.25
N CYS A 461 -35.86 6.77 -0.76
CA CYS A 461 -35.25 5.72 0.06
C CYS A 461 -33.87 6.17 0.59
N VAL A 462 -32.99 6.65 -0.28
CA VAL A 462 -31.66 7.15 0.09
C VAL A 462 -31.76 8.32 1.08
N ASP A 463 -32.69 9.25 0.87
CA ASP A 463 -32.96 10.35 1.82
C ASP A 463 -33.37 9.84 3.20
N ARG A 464 -34.24 8.82 3.25
CA ARG A 464 -34.67 8.19 4.51
C ARG A 464 -33.52 7.51 5.22
N VAL A 465 -32.70 6.72 4.52
CA VAL A 465 -31.52 6.06 5.10
C VAL A 465 -30.53 7.12 5.61
N LEU A 466 -30.28 8.17 4.83
CA LEU A 466 -29.39 9.27 5.22
C LEU A 466 -29.91 9.99 6.47
N ARG A 467 -31.21 10.31 6.55
CA ARG A 467 -31.83 10.94 7.73
C ARG A 467 -31.81 10.05 8.97
N ALA A 468 -31.91 8.74 8.80
CA ALA A 468 -31.79 7.77 9.89
C ALA A 468 -30.33 7.50 10.29
N THR A 469 -29.37 7.90 9.46
CA THR A 469 -27.94 7.72 9.72
C THR A 469 -27.49 8.73 10.76
N VAL A 470 -26.81 8.21 11.78
CA VAL A 470 -26.28 9.00 12.87
C VAL A 470 -24.79 9.19 12.64
N PHE A 471 -24.35 10.45 12.60
CA PHE A 471 -22.96 10.84 12.40
C PHE A 471 -22.29 11.24 13.73
N PRO A 472 -20.96 11.39 13.76
CA PRO A 472 -20.25 12.06 14.86
C PRO A 472 -20.74 13.50 15.09
N CYS A 473 -20.54 14.05 16.30
CA CYS A 473 -20.84 15.46 16.56
C CYS A 473 -19.98 16.39 15.72
N THR A 474 -20.52 17.56 15.45
CA THR A 474 -19.77 18.68 14.88
C THR A 474 -18.73 19.21 15.87
N PRO A 475 -17.48 19.46 15.46
CA PRO A 475 -16.44 20.02 16.33
C PRO A 475 -16.80 21.41 16.84
N SER A 476 -17.48 22.20 15.99
CA SER A 476 -17.89 23.57 16.30
C SER A 476 -19.07 23.66 17.27
N GLY A 477 -19.78 22.55 17.52
CA GLY A 477 -21.04 22.56 18.25
C GLY A 477 -22.17 23.30 17.51
N ARG A 478 -22.02 23.57 16.20
CA ARG A 478 -23.03 24.16 15.32
C ARG A 478 -23.40 23.18 14.20
N PRO A 479 -24.56 23.35 13.53
CA PRO A 479 -24.88 22.52 12.38
C PRO A 479 -23.85 22.73 11.26
N GLU A 480 -23.35 21.64 10.69
CA GLU A 480 -22.36 21.67 9.59
C GLU A 480 -22.89 20.91 8.38
N ARG A 481 -22.60 21.44 7.19
CA ARG A 481 -22.98 20.79 5.94
C ARG A 481 -22.00 19.66 5.65
N ALA A 482 -22.43 18.65 4.90
CA ALA A 482 -21.60 17.56 4.44
C ALA A 482 -22.01 17.11 3.04
N ARG A 483 -21.06 16.53 2.31
CA ARG A 483 -21.28 16.06 0.94
C ARG A 483 -20.63 14.69 0.70
N ALA A 484 -21.23 13.93 -0.20
CA ALA A 484 -20.66 12.70 -0.74
C ALA A 484 -21.32 12.32 -2.06
N ARG A 485 -20.72 11.37 -2.75
CA ARG A 485 -21.34 10.61 -3.81
C ARG A 485 -21.47 9.16 -3.36
N VAL A 486 -22.64 8.57 -3.57
CA VAL A 486 -22.87 7.14 -3.34
C VAL A 486 -23.11 6.47 -4.67
N CYS A 487 -22.51 5.30 -4.83
CA CYS A 487 -22.53 4.54 -6.07
C CYS A 487 -22.89 3.11 -5.76
N VAL A 488 -23.83 2.57 -6.53
CA VAL A 488 -24.30 1.20 -6.38
C VAL A 488 -24.34 0.56 -7.76
N ALA A 489 -23.65 -0.56 -7.91
CA ALA A 489 -23.68 -1.37 -9.12
C ALA A 489 -23.84 -2.84 -8.73
N ARG A 490 -24.82 -3.54 -9.30
CA ARG A 490 -24.92 -5.00 -9.15
C ARG A 490 -23.93 -5.65 -10.10
N THR A 491 -22.98 -6.40 -9.56
CA THR A 491 -22.08 -7.23 -10.35
C THR A 491 -22.86 -8.51 -10.69
N GLY A 492 -23.17 -8.73 -11.97
CA GLY A 492 -23.95 -9.88 -12.43
C GLY A 492 -23.43 -11.21 -11.84
N ARG A 493 -24.35 -12.10 -11.46
CA ARG A 493 -24.00 -13.48 -11.05
C ARG A 493 -23.58 -14.30 -12.25
#